data_AF-A0A3D4ZYE3-F1
#
_entry.id   AF-A0A3D4ZYE3-F1
#
_cell.length_a   1.000
_cell.length_b   1.000
_cell.length_c   1.000
_cell.angle_alpha   90.00
_cell.angle_beta   90.00
_cell.angle_gamma   90.00
#
_symmetry.space_group_name_H-M   'P 1'
#
loop_
_entity.id
_entity.type
_entity.pdbx_description
1 polymer ?
#
loop_
_entity_poly.entity_id
_entity_poly.type
_entity_poly.pdbx_seq_one_letter_code
_entity_poly.pdbx_strand_id
1 'polypeptide(L)'
;MKHRGFTLIELLVVIAIIAILAAILFPVFARAREKARQSSCLSNLKQLGLGVIMYSQDYDERLPMAIAGTPPTITAFTELIDPYLKNTQIWQCPSKPASVVLTNIGKANISYSVDVGTPVPAGSSTGRLFGAPAAGTFSCSLGSILTPAETALMCDAAGTVPATLIPLSLSESPRHNDGCNYAYADGHTKWDRPENVPIALQ
;
A
#
# COMPACT_ATOMS: atom_id res chain seq x y z
N MET A 1 -15.67 15.78 -63.00
CA MET A 1 -16.27 14.93 -61.95
C MET A 1 -16.83 15.83 -60.88
N LYS A 2 -18.13 15.76 -60.58
CA LYS A 2 -18.79 16.70 -59.64
C LYS A 2 -18.59 16.16 -58.22
N HIS A 3 -17.70 16.78 -57.44
CA HIS A 3 -17.56 16.44 -56.02
C HIS A 3 -18.86 16.78 -55.28
N ARG A 4 -19.47 15.79 -54.63
CA ARG A 4 -20.56 16.02 -53.67
C ARG A 4 -19.94 16.68 -52.44
N GLY A 5 -20.37 17.91 -52.14
CA GLY A 5 -19.97 18.62 -50.92
C GLY A 5 -20.69 18.02 -49.70
N PHE A 6 -19.99 17.93 -48.58
CA PHE A 6 -20.55 17.53 -47.29
C PHE A 6 -21.53 18.61 -46.81
N THR A 7 -22.72 18.23 -46.37
CA THR A 7 -23.67 19.20 -45.80
C THR A 7 -23.31 19.50 -44.34
N LEU A 8 -23.61 20.72 -43.88
CA LEU A 8 -23.41 21.10 -42.48
C LEU A 8 -24.16 20.18 -41.51
N ILE A 9 -25.33 19.67 -41.92
CA ILE A 9 -26.16 18.78 -41.10
C ILE A 9 -25.48 17.42 -40.92
N GLU A 10 -24.93 16.84 -41.98
CA GLU A 10 -24.20 15.56 -41.90
C GLU A 10 -22.99 15.67 -40.95
N LEU A 11 -22.26 16.79 -41.01
CA LEU A 11 -21.14 17.03 -40.10
C LEU A 11 -21.60 17.15 -38.64
N LEU A 12 -22.69 17.88 -38.41
CA LEU A 12 -23.23 18.14 -37.08
C LEU A 12 -23.74 16.86 -36.41
N VAL A 13 -24.41 15.98 -37.15
CA VAL A 13 -24.89 14.70 -36.63
C VAL A 13 -23.72 13.80 -36.21
N VAL A 14 -22.64 13.76 -37.01
CA VAL A 14 -21.46 12.94 -36.69
C VAL A 14 -20.77 13.41 -35.41
N ILE A 15 -20.54 14.72 -35.26
CA ILE A 15 -19.93 15.24 -34.03
C ILE A 15 -20.84 15.03 -32.82
N ALA A 16 -22.17 15.10 -32.98
CA ALA A 16 -23.12 14.83 -31.91
C ALA A 16 -23.03 13.37 -31.44
N ILE A 17 -22.96 12.41 -32.37
CA ILE A 17 -22.79 11.00 -32.04
C ILE A 17 -21.44 10.76 -31.35
N ILE A 18 -20.35 11.33 -31.86
CA ILE A 18 -19.02 11.22 -31.23
C ILE A 18 -19.04 11.79 -29.81
N ALA A 19 -19.68 12.95 -29.60
CA ALA A 19 -19.79 13.57 -28.28
C ALA A 19 -20.55 12.68 -27.28
N ILE A 20 -21.65 12.05 -27.70
CA ILE A 20 -22.42 11.11 -26.88
C ILE A 20 -21.58 9.88 -26.52
N LEU A 21 -20.91 9.28 -27.51
CA LEU A 21 -20.06 8.10 -27.30
C LEU A 21 -18.89 8.41 -26.36
N ALA A 22 -18.22 9.55 -26.58
CA ALA A 22 -17.11 9.99 -25.75
C ALA A 22 -17.55 10.27 -24.30
N ALA A 23 -18.72 10.90 -24.11
CA ALA A 23 -19.28 11.17 -22.78
C ALA A 23 -19.51 9.89 -21.95
N ILE A 24 -19.87 8.78 -22.58
CA ILE A 24 -20.04 7.48 -21.91
C ILE A 24 -18.68 6.78 -21.75
N LEU A 25 -17.80 6.86 -22.75
CA LEU A 25 -16.54 6.12 -22.78
C LEU A 25 -15.51 6.66 -21.77
N PHE A 26 -15.41 7.97 -21.59
CA PHE A 26 -14.43 8.56 -20.68
C PHE A 26 -14.55 8.11 -19.21
N PRO A 27 -15.74 8.17 -18.56
CA PRO A 27 -15.86 7.72 -17.18
C PRO A 27 -15.61 6.21 -17.02
N VAL A 28 -16.04 5.40 -18.01
CA VAL A 28 -15.80 3.95 -18.01
C VAL A 28 -14.31 3.63 -18.14
N PHE A 29 -13.63 4.31 -19.07
CA PHE A 29 -12.20 4.13 -19.29
C PHE A 29 -11.37 4.55 -18.07
N ALA A 30 -11.74 5.65 -17.40
CA ALA A 30 -11.08 6.08 -16.17
C ALA A 30 -11.18 5.01 -15.06
N ARG A 31 -12.37 4.42 -14.85
CA ARG A 31 -12.57 3.33 -13.88
C ARG A 31 -11.79 2.08 -14.26
N ALA A 32 -11.79 1.68 -15.54
CA ALA A 32 -11.04 0.53 -16.01
C ALA A 32 -9.52 0.70 -15.79
N ARG A 33 -8.99 1.89 -16.09
CA ARG A 33 -7.59 2.22 -15.84
C ARG A 33 -7.24 2.16 -14.36
N GLU A 34 -8.11 2.65 -13.48
CA GLU A 34 -7.88 2.56 -12.04
C GLU A 34 -7.93 1.11 -11.53
N LYS A 35 -8.84 0.28 -12.06
CA LYS A 35 -8.86 -1.16 -11.75
C LYS A 35 -7.58 -1.89 -12.17
N ALA A 36 -6.98 -1.51 -13.30
CA ALA A 36 -5.69 -2.04 -13.70
C ALA A 36 -4.57 -1.64 -12.71
N ARG A 37 -4.52 -0.36 -12.31
CA ARG A 37 -3.55 0.13 -11.32
C ARG A 37 -3.74 -0.50 -9.95
N GLN A 38 -4.99 -0.68 -9.53
CA GLN A 38 -5.35 -1.41 -8.31
C GLN A 38 -4.79 -2.82 -8.32
N SER A 39 -4.94 -3.54 -9.44
CA SER A 39 -4.43 -4.92 -9.58
C SER A 39 -2.90 -4.97 -9.49
N SER A 40 -2.20 -4.01 -10.12
CA SER A 40 -0.75 -3.89 -9.98
C SER A 40 -0.34 -3.56 -8.53
N CYS A 41 -1.06 -2.67 -7.87
CA CYS A 41 -0.79 -2.31 -6.48
C CYS A 41 -0.98 -3.51 -5.52
N LEU A 42 -2.04 -4.30 -5.74
CA LEU A 42 -2.29 -5.54 -5.00
C LEU A 42 -1.14 -6.55 -5.20
N SER A 43 -0.63 -6.68 -6.43
CA SER A 43 0.54 -7.52 -6.72
C SER A 43 1.82 -7.02 -6.03
N ASN A 44 2.02 -5.72 -5.95
CA ASN A 44 3.13 -5.13 -5.20
C ASN A 44 3.01 -5.47 -3.71
N LEU A 45 1.84 -5.26 -3.10
CA LEU A 45 1.60 -5.63 -1.70
C LEU A 45 1.81 -7.12 -1.43
N LYS A 46 1.45 -7.99 -2.39
CA LYS A 46 1.67 -9.43 -2.24
C LYS A 46 3.16 -9.73 -2.17
N GLN A 47 3.97 -9.09 -3.00
CA GLN A 47 5.43 -9.23 -2.97
C GLN A 47 6.03 -8.67 -1.67
N LEU A 48 5.53 -7.53 -1.19
CA LEU A 48 5.97 -6.94 0.07
C LEU A 48 5.61 -7.81 1.28
N GLY A 49 4.37 -8.32 1.34
CA GLY A 49 3.92 -9.22 2.40
C GLY A 49 4.69 -10.55 2.41
N LEU A 50 5.01 -11.10 1.23
CA LEU A 50 5.91 -12.25 1.15
C LEU A 50 7.33 -11.91 1.64
N GLY A 51 7.83 -10.71 1.34
CA GLY A 51 9.08 -10.18 1.90
C GLY A 51 9.10 -10.19 3.43
N VAL A 52 8.01 -9.72 4.04
CA VAL A 52 7.83 -9.73 5.50
C VAL A 52 7.82 -11.17 6.05
N ILE A 53 7.13 -12.09 5.39
CA ILE A 53 7.08 -13.50 5.83
C ILE A 53 8.45 -14.17 5.71
N MET A 54 9.17 -13.95 4.60
CA MET A 54 10.53 -14.49 4.44
C MET A 54 11.48 -13.93 5.51
N TYR A 55 11.40 -12.63 5.79
CA TYR A 55 12.12 -12.04 6.92
C TYR A 55 11.77 -12.76 8.24
N SER A 56 10.49 -12.98 8.53
CA SER A 56 10.12 -13.63 9.79
C SER A 56 10.67 -15.05 9.93
N GLN A 57 10.81 -15.79 8.82
CA GLN A 57 11.39 -17.14 8.81
C GLN A 57 12.87 -17.14 9.21
N ASP A 58 13.61 -16.09 8.84
CA ASP A 58 15.03 -15.96 9.13
C ASP A 58 15.31 -15.36 10.53
N TYR A 59 14.29 -14.77 11.18
CA TYR A 59 14.41 -14.01 12.43
C TYR A 59 13.44 -14.48 13.53
N ASP A 60 13.49 -15.76 13.91
CA ASP A 60 12.73 -16.35 15.03
C ASP A 60 11.21 -16.07 14.99
N GLU A 61 10.64 -16.15 13.79
CA GLU A 61 9.23 -15.83 13.51
C GLU A 61 8.83 -14.40 13.85
N ARG A 62 9.77 -13.47 14.02
CA ARG A 62 9.48 -12.07 14.37
C ARG A 62 9.17 -11.24 13.14
N LEU A 63 8.15 -10.39 13.24
CA LEU A 63 7.91 -9.37 12.21
C LEU A 63 9.05 -8.34 12.18
N PRO A 64 9.35 -7.71 11.04
CA PRO A 64 10.33 -6.64 11.01
C PRO A 64 9.85 -5.45 11.83
N MET A 65 10.77 -4.75 12.50
CA MET A 65 10.44 -3.55 13.25
C MET A 65 10.19 -2.37 12.29
N ALA A 66 9.17 -1.54 12.54
CA ALA A 66 8.87 -0.37 11.70
C ALA A 66 10.04 0.61 11.66
N ILE A 67 10.63 0.90 12.82
CA ILE A 67 11.76 1.81 13.03
C ILE A 67 12.58 1.30 14.22
N ALA A 68 13.90 1.20 14.09
CA ALA A 68 14.84 0.91 15.17
C ALA A 68 16.02 1.89 15.15
N GLY A 69 16.42 2.40 16.32
CA GLY A 69 17.59 3.29 16.48
C GLY A 69 17.27 4.79 16.52
N THR A 70 18.32 5.60 16.66
CA THR A 70 18.24 7.08 16.71
C THR A 70 18.96 7.67 15.49
N PRO A 71 18.50 8.79 14.92
CA PRO A 71 19.22 9.46 13.84
C PRO A 71 20.72 9.63 14.17
N PRO A 72 21.64 9.33 13.23
CA PRO A 72 21.41 8.92 11.83
C PRO A 72 21.23 7.40 11.62
N THR A 73 21.36 6.57 12.66
CA THR A 73 21.28 5.09 12.59
C THR A 73 19.83 4.61 12.77
N ILE A 74 18.95 5.00 11.85
CA ILE A 74 17.56 4.50 11.83
C ILE A 74 17.46 3.34 10.83
N THR A 75 17.15 2.14 11.31
CA THR A 75 16.78 1.01 10.46
C THR A 75 15.26 0.89 10.39
N ALA A 76 14.70 1.00 9.20
CA ALA A 76 13.27 0.83 8.98
C ALA A 76 12.92 -0.58 8.50
N PHE A 77 11.68 -1.01 8.68
CA PHE A 77 11.20 -2.30 8.16
C PHE A 77 11.48 -2.45 6.65
N THR A 78 11.48 -1.32 5.93
CA THR A 78 11.73 -1.27 4.50
C THR A 78 13.17 -1.66 4.14
N GLU A 79 14.15 -1.41 5.00
CA GLU A 79 15.54 -1.87 4.81
C GLU A 79 15.69 -3.35 5.19
N LEU A 80 14.99 -3.77 6.25
CA LEU A 80 15.03 -5.15 6.72
C LEU A 80 14.46 -6.13 5.71
N ILE A 81 13.40 -5.76 4.99
CA ILE A 81 12.79 -6.66 4.01
C ILE A 81 13.36 -6.53 2.59
N ASP A 82 14.10 -5.47 2.28
CA ASP A 82 14.66 -5.24 0.94
C ASP A 82 15.49 -6.39 0.37
N PRO A 83 16.34 -7.10 1.15
CA PRO A 83 17.07 -8.26 0.67
C PRO A 83 16.18 -9.39 0.14
N TYR A 84 14.92 -9.44 0.58
CA TYR A 84 13.94 -10.42 0.16
C TYR A 84 13.12 -9.96 -1.05
N LEU A 85 13.30 -8.71 -1.50
CA LEU A 85 12.60 -8.15 -2.65
C LEU A 85 13.48 -8.19 -3.89
N LYS A 86 12.94 -8.67 -5.01
CA LYS A 86 13.65 -8.66 -6.30
C LYS A 86 13.67 -7.30 -6.98
N ASN A 87 12.73 -6.42 -6.61
CA ASN A 87 12.59 -5.09 -7.20
C ASN A 87 12.08 -4.12 -6.14
N THR A 88 12.85 -3.08 -5.83
CA THR A 88 12.47 -2.06 -4.84
C THR A 88 11.52 -0.99 -5.39
N GLN A 89 11.27 -0.94 -6.71
CA GLN A 89 10.27 -0.04 -7.29
C GLN A 89 8.84 -0.40 -6.86
N ILE A 90 8.62 -1.63 -6.38
CA ILE A 90 7.31 -2.08 -5.90
C ILE A 90 6.86 -1.37 -4.61
N TRP A 91 7.75 -0.60 -3.95
CA TRP A 91 7.40 0.28 -2.84
C TRP A 91 6.50 1.45 -3.26
N GLN A 92 6.32 1.67 -4.57
CA GLN A 92 5.48 2.71 -5.13
C GLN A 92 4.16 2.16 -5.68
N CYS A 93 3.05 2.77 -5.29
CA CYS A 93 1.73 2.50 -5.83
C CYS A 93 1.56 3.23 -7.17
N PRO A 94 1.12 2.55 -8.26
CA PRO A 94 0.88 3.21 -9.55
C PRO A 94 -0.19 4.32 -9.52
N SER A 95 -1.07 4.31 -8.51
CA SER A 95 -2.11 5.33 -8.28
C SER A 95 -1.64 6.46 -7.35
N LYS A 96 -0.44 6.38 -6.76
CA LYS A 96 0.17 7.45 -5.97
C LYS A 96 1.68 7.55 -6.24
N PRO A 97 2.08 8.36 -7.23
CA PRO A 97 3.49 8.61 -7.48
C PRO A 97 4.12 9.56 -6.44
N ALA A 98 3.31 10.26 -5.62
CA ALA A 98 3.78 11.21 -4.61
C ALA A 98 4.43 10.50 -3.40
N SER A 99 5.65 10.93 -3.11
CA SER A 99 6.62 10.23 -2.27
C SER A 99 6.63 10.73 -0.84
N VAL A 100 6.65 9.80 0.12
CA VAL A 100 7.33 10.06 1.38
C VAL A 100 8.83 9.97 1.11
N VAL A 101 9.56 11.05 1.33
CA VAL A 101 11.04 11.05 1.29
C VAL A 101 11.54 10.87 2.70
N LEU A 102 12.27 9.78 2.94
CA LEU A 102 12.91 9.51 4.22
C LEU A 102 14.32 10.07 4.17
N THR A 103 14.44 11.36 4.50
CA THR A 103 15.71 12.10 4.46
C THR A 103 16.83 11.45 5.29
N ASN A 104 16.50 10.54 6.21
CA ASN A 104 17.43 9.87 7.11
C ASN A 104 17.65 8.37 6.82
N ILE A 105 16.96 7.77 5.83
CA ILE A 105 17.01 6.32 5.53
C ILE A 105 17.40 6.09 4.05
N GLY A 106 17.74 7.14 3.30
CA GLY A 106 18.13 7.03 1.88
C GLY A 106 17.04 6.50 0.93
N LYS A 107 15.85 6.15 1.46
CA LYS A 107 14.71 5.67 0.70
C LYS A 107 13.73 6.79 0.37
N ALA A 108 13.49 6.96 -0.92
CA ALA A 108 12.42 7.79 -1.45
C ALA A 108 11.29 6.90 -1.99
N ASN A 109 10.05 7.41 -1.94
CA ASN A 109 8.91 6.92 -2.72
C ASN A 109 8.15 5.70 -2.15
N ILE A 110 7.88 5.66 -0.84
CA ILE A 110 7.03 4.62 -0.25
C ILE A 110 5.55 5.03 -0.28
N SER A 111 4.69 4.14 -0.80
CA SER A 111 3.24 4.33 -0.92
C SER A 111 2.41 3.46 0.03
N TYR A 112 3.05 2.69 0.89
CA TYR A 112 2.42 1.71 1.79
C TYR A 112 2.71 2.06 3.25
N SER A 113 1.78 1.74 4.15
CA SER A 113 1.91 1.85 5.60
C SER A 113 1.89 0.46 6.20
N VAL A 114 2.48 0.34 7.38
CA VAL A 114 2.45 -0.88 8.17
C VAL A 114 1.61 -0.67 9.41
N ASP A 115 1.13 -1.75 9.98
CA ASP A 115 0.41 -1.71 11.26
C ASP A 115 1.39 -1.73 12.44
N VAL A 116 1.45 -0.64 13.21
CA VAL A 116 2.00 -0.68 14.56
C VAL A 116 0.95 -0.48 15.65
N GLY A 117 -0.34 -0.44 15.36
CA GLY A 117 -1.41 -0.13 16.31
C GLY A 117 -2.05 -1.35 16.98
N THR A 118 -2.11 -2.49 16.29
CA THR A 118 -2.79 -3.69 16.78
C THR A 118 -2.16 -4.28 18.05
N PRO A 119 -2.92 -4.36 19.16
CA PRO A 119 -2.51 -5.08 20.35
C PRO A 119 -2.29 -6.56 20.03
N VAL A 120 -1.11 -7.08 20.36
CA VAL A 120 -0.78 -8.51 20.22
C VAL A 120 -0.70 -9.19 21.60
N PRO A 121 -0.95 -10.52 21.68
CA PRO A 121 -0.80 -11.29 22.91
C PRO A 121 0.59 -11.14 23.56
N ALA A 122 0.66 -11.36 24.88
CA ALA A 122 1.87 -11.20 25.67
C ALA A 122 3.05 -12.02 25.09
N GLY A 123 4.08 -11.31 24.60
CA GLY A 123 5.22 -11.91 23.89
C GLY A 123 5.91 -10.96 22.89
N SER A 124 5.21 -9.89 22.47
CA SER A 124 5.85 -8.69 21.91
C SER A 124 6.08 -7.68 23.03
N SER A 125 7.24 -7.05 23.03
CA SER A 125 7.63 -6.13 24.11
C SER A 125 7.22 -4.69 23.85
N THR A 126 6.58 -4.41 22.71
CA THR A 126 5.93 -3.13 22.39
C THR A 126 4.41 -3.23 22.39
N GLY A 127 3.83 -4.43 22.50
CA GLY A 127 2.39 -4.66 22.35
C GLY A 127 1.87 -4.39 20.94
N ARG A 128 2.74 -4.30 19.93
CA ARG A 128 2.42 -3.85 18.56
C ARG A 128 3.01 -4.81 17.51
N LEU A 129 2.40 -4.92 16.33
CA LEU A 129 2.85 -5.81 15.25
C LEU A 129 4.27 -5.46 14.75
N PHE A 130 4.46 -4.25 14.21
CA PHE A 130 5.76 -3.73 13.73
C PHE A 130 6.36 -2.69 14.71
N GLY A 131 6.11 -2.77 16.02
CA GLY A 131 6.48 -1.71 16.98
C GLY A 131 7.95 -1.27 16.98
N ALA A 132 8.19 0.01 17.28
CA ALA A 132 9.53 0.59 17.46
C ALA A 132 10.01 0.40 18.92
N PRO A 133 11.27 0.01 19.17
CA PRO A 133 11.64 -0.44 20.48
C PRO A 133 11.93 0.69 21.47
N ALA A 134 11.47 0.53 22.72
CA ALA A 134 12.29 0.90 23.87
C ALA A 134 13.50 -0.06 23.91
N ALA A 135 14.67 0.38 24.37
CA ALA A 135 15.86 -0.49 24.39
C ALA A 135 15.57 -1.85 25.04
N GLY A 136 15.89 -2.95 24.35
CA GLY A 136 15.63 -4.33 24.81
C GLY A 136 14.27 -4.92 24.41
N THR A 137 13.55 -4.30 23.47
CA THR A 137 12.26 -4.78 22.99
C THR A 137 12.32 -5.33 21.55
N PHE A 138 11.60 -6.42 21.30
CA PHE A 138 11.32 -7.10 20.04
C PHE A 138 9.90 -6.80 19.53
N SER A 139 9.72 -6.94 18.21
CA SER A 139 8.43 -6.97 17.51
C SER A 139 7.62 -8.22 17.84
N CYS A 140 6.37 -8.27 17.40
CA CYS A 140 5.53 -9.45 17.61
C CYS A 140 6.08 -10.67 16.85
N SER A 141 5.82 -11.86 17.40
CA SER A 141 6.01 -13.10 16.64
C SER A 141 4.78 -13.33 15.76
N LEU A 142 5.00 -13.76 14.53
CA LEU A 142 3.95 -14.16 13.60
C LEU A 142 3.06 -15.25 14.22
N GLY A 143 3.65 -16.21 14.95
CA GLY A 143 2.93 -17.25 15.68
C GLY A 143 2.07 -16.75 16.84
N SER A 144 2.26 -15.50 17.29
CA SER A 144 1.42 -14.89 18.33
C SER A 144 0.14 -14.24 17.78
N ILE A 145 -0.03 -14.15 16.46
CA ILE A 145 -1.21 -13.56 15.84
C ILE A 145 -2.36 -14.58 15.84
N LEU A 146 -3.43 -14.29 16.59
CA LEU A 146 -4.56 -15.21 16.77
C LEU A 146 -5.41 -15.37 15.49
N THR A 147 -5.54 -14.30 14.71
CA THR A 147 -6.33 -14.28 13.47
C THR A 147 -5.52 -13.77 12.28
N PRO A 148 -4.55 -14.56 11.76
CA PRO A 148 -3.63 -14.08 10.73
C PRO A 148 -4.31 -13.65 9.42
N ALA A 149 -5.42 -14.30 9.07
CA ALA A 149 -6.23 -13.96 7.89
C ALA A 149 -7.09 -12.70 8.06
N GLU A 150 -7.21 -12.15 9.27
CA GLU A 150 -7.98 -10.91 9.53
C GLU A 150 -7.07 -9.77 9.96
N THR A 151 -5.82 -10.07 10.30
CA THR A 151 -4.82 -9.10 10.76
C THR A 151 -4.07 -8.51 9.57
N ALA A 152 -4.40 -7.26 9.21
CA ALA A 152 -3.69 -6.53 8.17
C ALA A 152 -2.31 -6.09 8.68
N LEU A 153 -1.25 -6.48 7.97
CA LEU A 153 0.12 -6.06 8.24
C LEU A 153 0.46 -4.75 7.53
N MET A 154 -0.04 -4.59 6.30
CA MET A 154 0.27 -3.45 5.43
C MET A 154 -0.96 -3.00 4.66
N CYS A 155 -1.02 -1.72 4.33
CA CYS A 155 -2.05 -1.18 3.42
C CYS A 155 -1.52 -0.02 2.57
N ASP A 156 -2.30 0.37 1.56
CA ASP A 156 -2.03 1.55 0.75
C ASP A 156 -2.14 2.85 1.58
N ALA A 157 -1.05 3.63 1.69
CA ALA A 157 -0.94 4.72 2.66
C ALA A 157 -1.18 6.15 2.16
N ALA A 158 -1.99 6.94 2.88
CA ALA A 158 -2.31 8.34 2.61
C ALA A 158 -1.43 9.32 3.38
N GLY A 159 -0.14 9.45 3.08
CA GLY A 159 0.59 10.55 3.71
C GLY A 159 1.81 11.04 2.96
N THR A 160 2.09 12.33 3.13
CA THR A 160 3.43 12.90 3.24
C THR A 160 3.70 12.93 4.74
N VAL A 161 4.34 11.91 5.28
CA VAL A 161 4.75 11.94 6.69
C VAL A 161 6.11 12.63 6.82
N PRO A 162 6.36 13.38 7.91
CA PRO A 162 7.70 13.87 8.21
C PRO A 162 8.69 12.71 8.21
N ALA A 163 9.87 12.91 7.62
CA ALA A 163 10.91 11.90 7.43
C ALA A 163 11.38 11.17 8.71
N THR A 164 10.98 11.64 9.88
CA THR A 164 11.25 11.05 11.19
C THR A 164 10.22 10.02 11.64
N LEU A 165 9.07 9.93 10.98
CA LEU A 165 7.93 9.08 11.35
C LEU A 165 7.26 8.53 10.07
N ILE A 166 7.89 7.57 9.41
CA ILE A 166 7.23 6.72 8.37
C ILE A 166 5.94 6.19 8.99
N PRO A 167 4.78 6.17 8.28
CA PRO A 167 3.49 6.10 8.96
C PRO A 167 3.44 4.82 9.78
N LEU A 168 3.51 5.02 11.10
CA LEU A 168 3.63 3.96 12.08
C LEU A 168 2.25 3.30 12.28
N SER A 169 1.14 4.01 12.09
CA SER A 169 -0.19 3.40 12.03
C SER A 169 -0.65 3.17 10.59
N LEU A 170 -1.45 2.12 10.36
CA LEU A 170 -2.15 1.90 9.08
C LEU A 170 -2.91 3.19 8.72
N SER A 171 -2.40 3.93 7.75
CA SER A 171 -2.91 5.23 7.35
C SER A 171 -3.57 5.06 6.01
N GLU A 172 -4.81 4.59 6.02
CA GLU A 172 -5.51 4.18 4.81
C GLU A 172 -5.70 5.33 3.83
N SER A 173 -5.52 5.04 2.54
CA SER A 173 -5.85 5.96 1.45
C SER A 173 -6.82 5.32 0.48
N PRO A 174 -8.12 5.61 0.60
CA PRO A 174 -9.13 5.06 -0.29
C PRO A 174 -8.99 5.66 -1.70
N ARG A 175 -8.02 5.15 -2.47
CA ARG A 175 -7.66 5.62 -3.82
C ARG A 175 -8.05 4.63 -4.91
N HIS A 176 -8.30 3.37 -4.55
CA HIS A 176 -8.65 2.31 -5.48
C HIS A 176 -10.18 2.11 -5.53
N ASN A 177 -10.89 3.17 -5.91
CA ASN A 177 -12.37 3.24 -5.90
C ASN A 177 -12.93 3.14 -4.47
N ASP A 178 -12.58 4.12 -3.63
CA ASP A 178 -13.06 4.26 -2.25
C ASP A 178 -12.62 3.14 -1.29
N GLY A 179 -11.55 2.43 -1.63
CA GLY A 179 -10.95 1.41 -0.77
C GLY A 179 -9.44 1.30 -0.95
N CYS A 180 -8.84 0.37 -0.21
CA CYS A 180 -7.41 0.14 -0.13
C CYS A 180 -7.09 -1.33 -0.42
N ASN A 181 -5.88 -1.62 -0.89
CA ASN A 181 -5.36 -2.97 -0.85
C ASN A 181 -4.64 -3.18 0.49
N TYR A 182 -4.77 -4.40 1.01
CA TYR A 182 -4.19 -4.83 2.26
C TYR A 182 -3.37 -6.10 2.04
N ALA A 183 -2.29 -6.24 2.79
CA ALA A 183 -1.57 -7.49 2.97
C ALA A 183 -1.77 -7.97 4.40
N TYR A 184 -2.13 -9.25 4.55
CA TYR A 184 -2.47 -9.87 5.83
C TYR A 184 -1.35 -10.76 6.35
N ALA A 185 -1.43 -11.13 7.63
CA ALA A 185 -0.39 -11.87 8.31
C ALA A 185 -0.21 -13.31 7.83
N ASP A 186 -1.25 -13.94 7.29
CA ASP A 186 -1.14 -15.22 6.57
C ASP A 186 -0.51 -15.09 5.16
N GLY A 187 -0.20 -13.86 4.74
CA GLY A 187 0.41 -13.54 3.46
C GLY A 187 -0.57 -13.33 2.32
N HIS A 188 -1.88 -13.48 2.49
CA HIS A 188 -2.82 -13.13 1.43
C HIS A 188 -2.96 -11.61 1.29
N THR A 189 -3.49 -11.19 0.15
CA THR A 189 -3.76 -9.79 -0.13
C THR A 189 -5.16 -9.63 -0.66
N LYS A 190 -5.85 -8.58 -0.24
CA LYS A 190 -7.23 -8.31 -0.64
C LYS A 190 -7.46 -6.80 -0.74
N TRP A 191 -8.35 -6.41 -1.65
CA TRP A 191 -8.93 -5.08 -1.61
C TRP A 191 -10.14 -5.07 -0.70
N ASP A 192 -10.20 -4.09 0.19
CA ASP A 192 -11.38 -3.87 1.01
C ASP A 192 -11.63 -2.38 1.25
N ARG A 193 -12.79 -2.07 1.80
CA ARG A 193 -13.05 -0.75 2.34
C ARG A 193 -12.46 -0.63 3.74
N PRO A 194 -11.89 0.54 4.09
CA PRO A 194 -11.44 0.87 5.45
C PRO A 194 -12.32 0.36 6.59
N GLU A 195 -13.63 0.61 6.49
CA GLU A 195 -14.60 0.25 7.52
C GLU A 195 -14.76 -1.26 7.76
N ASN A 196 -14.30 -2.11 6.83
CA ASN A 196 -14.40 -3.56 6.94
C ASN A 196 -13.13 -4.20 7.52
N VAL A 197 -12.03 -3.44 7.63
CA VAL A 197 -10.77 -3.96 8.13
C VAL A 197 -10.64 -3.54 9.60
N PRO A 198 -10.59 -4.50 10.54
CA PRO A 198 -10.44 -4.20 11.96
C PRO A 198 -9.01 -3.73 12.24
N ILE A 199 -8.73 -2.47 11.95
CA ILE A 199 -7.53 -1.80 12.39
C ILE A 199 -7.81 -1.32 13.81
N ALA A 200 -7.00 -1.76 14.77
CA ALA A 200 -7.09 -1.24 16.13
C ALA A 200 -6.63 0.22 16.14
N LEU A 201 -7.54 1.12 15.79
CA LEU A 201 -7.41 2.56 15.98
C LEU A 201 -7.86 2.89 17.40
N GLN A 202 -6.92 2.95 18.33
CA GLN A 202 -7.04 3.76 19.55
C GLN A 202 -5.72 4.50 19.81
#